data_AF-A0A7K9Y5H7-F1
#
_entry.id   AF-A0A7K9Y5H7-F1
#
_cell.length_a   1.000
_cell.length_b   1.000
_cell.length_c   1.000
_cell.angle_alpha   90.00
_cell.angle_beta   90.00
_cell.angle_gamma   90.00
#
_symmetry.space_group_name_H-M   'P 1'
#
loop_
_entity.id
_entity.type
_entity.pdbx_description
1 polymer ?
#
loop_
_entity_poly.entity_id
_entity_poly.type
_entity_poly.pdbx_seq_one_letter_code
_entity_poly.pdbx_strand_id
1 'polypeptide(L)'
;LAALLLSRCLLKMVKGNLVFPEDILSIYCNGLQGSTSPPHSWDMGEQEEEAAGAMGGHNPTEVQMSQLVLPCHSNQHGELSTGQLLKWIDTAACLSAERHAGCPCVTASMDDIYFEHTISVGQVVNIKAKVNRAFNSSMEVGIHVSYEDLCSGKHCSICKAYATFVAQGPPGTKVKLKPLTPQTEEEKIEHSIAAERRRMRLAHKDTLKDLLTRSTGDTAEMETRDGSAAVPAEKTRVESVELVLPPHANHQGNTFGGQIMAWMENVATIAASRLCHAHPMLRAIEMFHFRGPSQVGDRLVLKAIVNNSFKNSMEVGVCTEAYDQEMSVSRRHINSAFMTFVVLDEEGRPCSLPEVMPQPGDGERRYREASARRKIRLDRKYVVSCKQTEVPLSVPWDQSNKVYLSYNNVSALKTLVAKTNWVLAREKEKVQIYMLEEDKFLSFRIEMLVHISASQAFFLLSDLRRRHEWDSHYESAERVQQVDEDDTIYHVLSRTLSSENKPQDFVILASRRKPCSKGYGVGDVFVSVTWAACHSPGCPLPRDPYVVAFRSVTLPTHPASSSYTRGETLCSGFCVWPESEEMSKVAYYNQATPGFLNYVTTNVVGLSSSFCATFEACEKFLLKNKDDLITQL
;
A
#
# COMPACT_ATOMS: atom_id res chain seq x y z
N LEU A 1 27.97 18.26 20.69
CA LEU A 1 28.46 19.62 20.99
C LEU A 1 27.80 20.72 20.15
N ALA A 2 27.66 20.57 18.82
CA ALA A 2 27.04 21.59 17.96
C ALA A 2 25.57 21.91 18.29
N ALA A 3 24.77 20.90 18.68
CA ALA A 3 23.37 21.10 19.10
C ALA A 3 23.23 21.89 20.42
N LEU A 4 24.24 21.83 21.30
CA LEU A 4 24.26 22.58 22.57
C LEU A 4 24.64 24.06 22.37
N LEU A 5 25.37 24.39 21.30
CA LEU A 5 25.70 25.77 20.93
C LEU A 5 24.49 26.49 20.30
N LEU A 6 23.72 25.81 19.46
CA LEU A 6 22.49 26.34 18.86
C LEU A 6 21.41 26.64 19.91
N SER A 7 21.27 25.77 20.92
CA SER A 7 20.31 25.98 22.02
C SER A 7 20.71 27.17 22.93
N ARG A 8 22.01 27.41 23.14
CA ARG A 8 22.50 28.59 23.89
C ARG A 8 22.37 29.92 23.14
N CYS A 9 22.44 29.91 21.80
CA CYS A 9 22.21 31.11 20.99
C CYS A 9 20.72 31.50 20.96
N LEU A 10 19.82 30.52 20.84
CA LEU A 10 18.37 30.75 20.89
C LEU A 10 17.89 31.24 22.26
N LEU A 11 18.46 30.75 23.36
CA LEU A 11 18.13 31.24 24.70
C LEU A 11 18.59 32.67 24.99
N LYS A 12 19.63 33.15 24.30
CA LYS A 12 20.11 34.55 24.41
C LYS A 12 19.27 35.54 23.62
N MET A 13 18.57 35.11 22.56
CA MET A 13 17.67 35.96 21.77
C MET A 13 16.32 36.24 22.45
N VAL A 14 15.90 35.41 23.41
CA VAL A 14 14.59 35.54 24.08
C VAL A 14 14.62 36.45 25.33
N LYS A 15 15.79 36.97 25.75
CA LYS A 15 15.94 37.65 27.05
C LYS A 15 16.60 39.04 27.07
N GLY A 16 16.68 39.78 25.95
CA GLY A 16 17.27 41.12 25.99
C GLY A 16 16.76 42.08 24.92
N ASN A 17 16.08 43.14 25.36
CA ASN A 17 15.74 44.33 24.58
C ASN A 17 16.96 44.89 23.84
N LEU A 18 16.85 45.04 22.51
CA LEU A 18 17.70 45.91 21.71
C LEU A 18 16.83 46.68 20.72
N VAL A 19 16.93 48.01 20.85
CA VAL A 19 16.30 49.02 20.00
C VAL A 19 17.07 49.11 18.69
N PHE A 20 16.37 49.08 17.55
CA PHE A 20 16.95 49.33 16.23
C PHE A 20 17.11 50.84 15.98
N PRO A 21 18.27 51.33 15.55
CA PRO A 21 18.38 52.64 14.89
C PRO A 21 17.84 52.55 13.47
N GLU A 22 16.98 53.50 13.10
CA GLU A 22 16.56 53.80 11.73
C GLU A 22 17.79 54.10 10.87
N ASP A 23 18.13 53.24 9.90
CA ASP A 23 18.93 53.58 8.70
C ASP A 23 19.13 52.37 7.74
N ILE A 24 18.16 51.44 7.63
CA ILE A 24 18.13 50.42 6.56
C ILE A 24 16.70 50.31 6.02
N LEU A 25 16.16 51.44 5.58
CA LEU A 25 14.88 51.55 4.88
C LEU A 25 15.01 52.59 3.76
N SER A 26 15.95 52.36 2.83
CA SER A 26 15.99 53.05 1.54
C SER A 26 16.73 52.21 0.51
N ILE A 27 16.04 51.24 -0.08
CA ILE A 27 16.24 50.71 -1.44
C ILE A 27 15.00 49.83 -1.70
N TYR A 28 14.31 50.08 -2.81
CA TYR A 28 13.01 49.54 -3.24
C TYR A 28 11.74 50.24 -2.73
N CYS A 29 11.58 51.50 -3.14
CA CYS A 29 10.29 52.02 -3.64
C CYS A 29 10.50 53.40 -4.29
N ASN A 30 10.43 53.46 -5.63
CA ASN A 30 9.75 54.53 -6.40
C ASN A 30 10.09 54.42 -7.89
N GLY A 31 9.07 54.54 -8.73
CA GLY A 31 9.28 54.72 -10.17
C GLY A 31 8.12 54.46 -11.12
N LEU A 32 6.86 54.55 -10.69
CA LEU A 32 5.72 54.73 -11.59
C LEU A 32 5.64 56.20 -12.01
N GLN A 33 5.86 56.49 -13.30
CA GLN A 33 5.30 57.65 -13.99
C GLN A 33 5.32 57.40 -15.51
N GLY A 34 4.15 57.55 -16.14
CA GLY A 34 3.92 57.22 -17.55
C GLY A 34 4.20 58.35 -18.54
N SER A 35 4.24 57.98 -19.82
CA SER A 35 4.06 58.91 -20.95
C SER A 35 3.29 58.22 -22.07
N THR A 36 2.33 58.93 -22.66
CA THR A 36 1.35 58.48 -23.65
C THR A 36 1.74 58.78 -25.10
N SER A 37 1.34 57.86 -26.01
CA SER A 37 0.94 58.00 -27.45
C SER A 37 2.02 58.15 -28.57
N PRO A 38 1.73 57.81 -29.86
CA PRO A 38 0.71 56.94 -30.50
C PRO A 38 1.32 55.87 -31.48
N PRO A 39 0.53 55.06 -32.23
CA PRO A 39 1.00 53.81 -32.86
C PRO A 39 1.37 53.95 -34.35
N HIS A 40 2.39 53.23 -34.80
CA HIS A 40 2.68 53.06 -36.24
C HIS A 40 3.09 51.62 -36.60
N SER A 41 2.22 51.02 -37.43
CA SER A 41 2.44 50.12 -38.56
C SER A 41 3.51 49.02 -38.52
N TRP A 42 3.02 47.78 -38.50
CA TRP A 42 3.45 46.57 -39.22
C TRP A 42 4.63 46.71 -40.17
N ASP A 43 5.69 45.93 -39.94
CA ASP A 43 6.43 45.32 -41.03
C ASP A 43 6.99 43.93 -40.62
N MET A 44 6.91 43.01 -41.57
CA MET A 44 7.27 41.59 -41.45
C MET A 44 8.77 41.41 -41.64
N GLY A 45 9.43 40.68 -40.73
CA GLY A 45 10.83 40.32 -40.85
C GLY A 45 11.15 39.07 -40.05
N GLU A 46 11.38 37.97 -40.76
CA GLU A 46 11.92 36.71 -40.26
C GLU A 46 13.22 36.94 -39.49
N GLN A 47 13.27 36.54 -38.21
CA GLN A 47 14.47 36.07 -37.51
C GLN A 47 14.11 35.79 -36.04
N GLU A 48 13.93 34.52 -35.69
CA GLU A 48 14.06 34.07 -34.29
C GLU A 48 14.46 32.60 -34.28
N GLU A 49 15.73 32.37 -34.59
CA GLU A 49 16.48 31.19 -34.13
C GLU A 49 17.54 31.72 -33.14
N GLU A 50 17.69 31.02 -32.02
CA GLU A 50 18.66 31.25 -30.94
C GLU A 50 18.39 32.37 -29.91
N ALA A 51 17.51 32.05 -28.94
CA ALA A 51 17.65 32.52 -27.56
C ALA A 51 17.11 31.49 -26.55
N ALA A 52 17.62 30.26 -26.58
CA ALA A 52 17.36 29.27 -25.52
C ALA A 52 18.42 29.39 -24.41
N GLY A 53 18.34 30.49 -23.63
CA GLY A 53 19.18 30.74 -22.47
C GLY A 53 18.41 30.55 -21.15
N ALA A 54 18.69 29.43 -20.47
CA ALA A 54 18.57 29.22 -19.02
C ALA A 54 17.25 29.65 -18.31
N MET A 55 16.18 28.87 -18.52
CA MET A 55 15.06 28.71 -17.56
C MET A 55 14.72 27.22 -17.50
N GLY A 56 14.53 26.67 -16.30
CA GLY A 56 14.45 25.22 -16.04
C GLY A 56 13.56 24.44 -17.01
N GLY A 57 14.11 23.34 -17.56
CA GLY A 57 13.48 22.57 -18.63
C GLY A 57 12.15 21.96 -18.21
N HIS A 58 11.05 22.62 -18.54
CA HIS A 58 9.71 22.03 -18.43
C HIS A 58 9.52 20.97 -19.52
N ASN A 59 8.97 19.83 -19.12
CA ASN A 59 8.57 18.80 -20.08
C ASN A 59 7.47 19.39 -20.99
N PRO A 60 7.63 19.40 -22.33
CA PRO A 60 6.68 20.06 -23.23
C PRO A 60 5.28 19.44 -23.19
N THR A 61 5.14 18.21 -22.68
CA THR A 61 3.86 17.51 -22.52
C THR A 61 3.19 17.82 -21.17
N GLU A 62 3.86 18.54 -20.27
CA GLU A 62 3.35 18.80 -18.91
C GLU A 62 2.13 19.72 -18.95
N VAL A 63 1.05 19.26 -18.33
CA VAL A 63 -0.19 20.01 -18.11
C VAL A 63 -0.40 20.14 -16.61
N GLN A 64 -0.62 21.37 -16.17
CA GLN A 64 -1.01 21.66 -14.79
C GLN A 64 -2.44 22.19 -14.78
N MET A 65 -3.25 21.64 -13.88
CA MET A 65 -4.62 22.06 -13.62
C MET A 65 -4.76 22.34 -12.12
N SER A 66 -5.27 23.52 -11.77
CA SER A 66 -5.59 23.89 -10.39
C SER A 66 -7.08 24.19 -10.27
N GLN A 67 -7.74 23.61 -9.28
CA GLN A 67 -9.19 23.76 -9.06
C GLN A 67 -9.47 24.03 -7.59
N LEU A 68 -10.21 25.10 -7.30
CA LEU A 68 -10.76 25.34 -5.96
C LEU A 68 -11.91 24.35 -5.71
N VAL A 69 -11.89 23.66 -4.57
CA VAL A 69 -12.98 22.78 -4.17
C VAL A 69 -14.16 23.61 -3.69
N LEU A 70 -15.23 23.60 -4.48
CA LEU A 70 -16.49 24.29 -4.20
C LEU A 70 -17.50 23.31 -3.58
N PRO A 71 -18.55 23.81 -2.89
CA PRO A 71 -19.61 22.95 -2.34
C PRO A 71 -20.30 22.04 -3.37
N CYS A 72 -20.39 22.46 -4.63
CA CYS A 72 -20.95 21.64 -5.71
C CYS A 72 -20.03 20.47 -6.12
N HIS A 73 -18.77 20.48 -5.69
CA HIS A 73 -17.80 19.40 -5.93
C HIS A 73 -17.74 18.41 -4.77
N SER A 74 -18.37 18.71 -3.64
CA SER A 74 -18.25 17.93 -2.42
C SER A 74 -19.37 16.91 -2.23
N ASN A 75 -19.07 15.89 -1.44
CA ASN A 75 -20.03 14.99 -0.83
C ASN A 75 -20.73 15.66 0.37
N GLN A 76 -21.61 14.91 1.04
CA GLN A 76 -22.39 15.39 2.18
C GLN A 76 -21.59 15.81 3.43
N HIS A 77 -20.28 15.50 3.51
CA HIS A 77 -19.39 15.95 4.59
C HIS A 77 -18.58 17.18 4.22
N GLY A 78 -18.80 17.77 3.03
CA GLY A 78 -17.97 18.87 2.56
C GLY A 78 -16.56 18.43 2.15
N GLU A 79 -16.38 17.16 1.79
CA GLU A 79 -15.16 16.65 1.17
C GLU A 79 -15.34 16.46 -0.33
N LEU A 80 -14.30 16.68 -1.13
CA LEU A 80 -14.31 16.50 -2.57
C LEU A 80 -14.80 15.08 -2.93
N SER A 81 -15.82 15.01 -3.79
CA SER A 81 -16.25 13.74 -4.37
C SER A 81 -15.10 13.10 -5.17
N THR A 82 -14.81 11.84 -4.86
CA THR A 82 -13.74 11.12 -5.55
C THR A 82 -14.04 10.95 -7.05
N GLY A 83 -15.30 10.76 -7.42
CA GLY A 83 -15.72 10.78 -8.82
C GLY A 83 -15.37 12.10 -9.53
N GLN A 84 -15.60 13.25 -8.87
CA GLN A 84 -15.21 14.55 -9.42
C GLN A 84 -13.69 14.68 -9.57
N LEU A 85 -12.91 14.17 -8.60
CA LEU A 85 -11.46 14.14 -8.69
C LEU A 85 -10.99 13.28 -9.87
N LEU A 86 -11.56 12.08 -10.07
CA LEU A 86 -11.24 11.19 -11.19
C LEU A 86 -11.53 11.84 -12.55
N LYS A 87 -12.59 12.64 -12.64
CA LYS A 87 -12.91 13.42 -13.84
C LYS A 87 -11.82 14.45 -14.15
N TRP A 88 -11.34 15.19 -13.15
CA TRP A 88 -10.26 16.15 -13.33
C TRP A 88 -8.92 15.48 -13.65
N ILE A 89 -8.60 14.35 -13.00
CA ILE A 89 -7.42 13.53 -13.28
C ILE A 89 -7.39 13.13 -14.76
N ASP A 90 -8.47 12.54 -15.26
CA ASP A 90 -8.57 12.10 -16.66
C ASP A 90 -8.51 13.27 -17.64
N THR A 91 -9.14 14.40 -17.31
CA THR A 91 -9.12 15.60 -18.16
C THR A 91 -7.70 16.16 -18.31
N ALA A 92 -6.97 16.32 -17.19
CA ALA A 92 -5.59 16.80 -17.22
C ALA A 92 -4.66 15.84 -17.98
N ALA A 93 -4.86 14.53 -17.76
CA ALA A 93 -4.07 13.51 -18.43
C ALA A 93 -4.36 13.41 -19.93
N CYS A 94 -5.62 13.54 -20.33
CA CYS A 94 -6.04 13.58 -21.73
C CYS A 94 -5.43 14.78 -22.45
N LEU A 95 -5.47 15.97 -21.86
CA LEU A 95 -4.84 17.17 -22.43
C LEU A 95 -3.32 17.00 -22.61
N SER A 96 -2.63 16.36 -21.67
CA SER A 96 -1.20 16.03 -21.80
C SER A 96 -0.94 15.07 -22.97
N ALA A 97 -1.78 14.03 -23.10
CA ALA A 97 -1.70 13.08 -24.21
C ALA A 97 -1.98 13.74 -25.57
N GLU A 98 -3.03 14.56 -25.67
CA GLU A 98 -3.39 15.27 -26.90
C GLU A 98 -2.31 16.28 -27.30
N ARG A 99 -1.68 16.96 -26.33
CA ARG A 99 -0.54 17.86 -26.59
C ARG A 99 0.64 17.13 -27.22
N HIS A 100 0.92 15.89 -26.79
CA HIS A 100 1.98 15.07 -27.39
C HIS A 100 1.58 14.47 -28.74
N ALA A 101 0.34 14.00 -28.86
CA ALA A 101 -0.15 13.33 -30.07
C ALA A 101 -0.42 14.31 -31.23
N GLY A 102 -0.83 15.54 -30.92
CA GLY A 102 -1.35 16.50 -31.90
C GLY A 102 -2.73 16.11 -32.47
N CYS A 103 -3.41 15.14 -31.85
CA CYS A 103 -4.73 14.67 -32.25
C CYS A 103 -5.52 14.16 -31.03
N PRO A 104 -6.85 13.98 -31.16
CA PRO A 104 -7.68 13.54 -30.05
C PRO A 104 -7.27 12.18 -29.49
N CYS A 105 -7.33 12.06 -28.18
CA CYS A 105 -6.93 10.87 -27.44
C CYS A 105 -8.09 10.33 -26.61
N VAL A 106 -8.12 9.01 -26.41
CA VAL A 106 -9.10 8.36 -25.54
C VAL A 106 -8.40 7.54 -24.46
N THR A 107 -9.01 7.48 -23.28
CA THR A 107 -8.53 6.70 -22.14
C THR A 107 -8.70 5.21 -22.44
N ALA A 108 -7.61 4.46 -22.44
CA ALA A 108 -7.62 3.01 -22.71
C ALA A 108 -7.55 2.19 -21.41
N SER A 109 -6.80 2.65 -20.43
CA SER A 109 -6.69 1.99 -19.12
C SER A 109 -6.20 2.94 -18.05
N MET A 110 -6.49 2.58 -16.80
CA MET A 110 -5.99 3.25 -15.61
C MET A 110 -5.30 2.22 -14.72
N ASP A 111 -4.13 2.59 -14.18
CA ASP A 111 -3.41 1.76 -13.20
C ASP A 111 -4.06 1.83 -11.81
N ASP A 112 -3.52 1.05 -10.87
CA ASP A 112 -3.93 1.09 -9.47
C ASP A 112 -3.77 2.53 -8.93
N ILE A 113 -4.86 3.09 -8.37
CA ILE A 113 -4.86 4.41 -7.73
C ILE A 113 -5.08 4.21 -6.24
N TYR A 114 -4.28 4.86 -5.41
CA TYR A 114 -4.44 4.88 -3.96
C TYR A 114 -4.66 6.32 -3.49
N PHE A 115 -5.69 6.54 -2.68
CA PHE A 115 -6.03 7.85 -2.12
C PHE A 115 -5.56 7.91 -0.67
N GLU A 116 -4.55 8.74 -0.38
CA GLU A 116 -3.94 8.81 0.95
C GLU A 116 -4.74 9.71 1.91
N HIS A 117 -5.24 10.83 1.40
CA HIS A 117 -5.97 11.84 2.16
C HIS A 117 -7.23 12.31 1.41
N THR A 118 -8.17 12.90 2.16
CA THR A 118 -9.33 13.61 1.61
C THR A 118 -9.01 15.09 1.44
N ILE A 119 -9.78 15.76 0.57
CA ILE A 119 -9.67 17.20 0.29
C ILE A 119 -10.99 17.85 0.68
N SER A 120 -10.95 18.89 1.49
CA SER A 120 -12.14 19.60 1.97
C SER A 120 -12.50 20.79 1.07
N VAL A 121 -13.76 21.21 1.14
CA VAL A 121 -14.23 22.46 0.51
C VAL A 121 -13.36 23.64 0.96
N GLY A 122 -13.00 24.50 0.02
CA GLY A 122 -12.12 25.66 0.24
C GLY A 122 -10.63 25.38 0.01
N GLN A 123 -10.21 24.11 -0.06
CA GLN A 123 -8.84 23.76 -0.46
C GLN A 123 -8.68 23.77 -1.99
N VAL A 124 -7.45 23.92 -2.46
CA VAL A 124 -7.12 23.92 -3.89
C VAL A 124 -6.49 22.59 -4.27
N VAL A 125 -7.06 21.91 -5.26
CA VAL A 125 -6.48 20.71 -5.86
C VAL A 125 -5.51 21.12 -6.96
N ASN A 126 -4.30 20.59 -6.94
CA ASN A 126 -3.28 20.77 -7.95
C ASN A 126 -3.00 19.41 -8.62
N ILE A 127 -3.25 19.33 -9.93
CA ILE A 127 -3.04 18.13 -10.75
C ILE A 127 -1.96 18.44 -11.77
N LYS A 128 -0.87 17.68 -11.74
CA LYS A 128 0.19 17.72 -12.76
C LYS A 128 0.16 16.42 -13.55
N ALA A 129 0.07 16.52 -14.86
CA ALA A 129 0.09 15.37 -15.77
C ALA A 129 1.17 15.56 -16.84
N LYS A 130 1.96 14.53 -17.12
CA LYS A 130 2.96 14.54 -18.20
C LYS A 130 3.07 13.17 -18.86
N VAL A 131 3.43 13.13 -20.13
CA VAL A 131 3.69 11.87 -20.83
C VAL A 131 5.04 11.33 -20.33
N ASN A 132 5.02 10.13 -19.75
CA ASN A 132 6.25 9.45 -19.34
C ASN A 132 6.89 8.71 -20.51
N ARG A 133 6.05 8.13 -21.40
CA ARG A 133 6.50 7.36 -22.54
C ARG A 133 5.45 7.24 -23.63
N ALA A 134 5.82 7.55 -24.86
CA ALA A 134 5.04 7.23 -26.05
C ALA A 134 5.52 5.89 -26.64
N PHE A 135 4.57 5.04 -27.02
CA PHE A 135 4.81 3.77 -27.70
C PHE A 135 4.48 3.91 -29.20
N ASN A 136 3.73 2.97 -29.77
CA ASN A 136 3.35 3.03 -31.17
C ASN A 136 2.11 3.91 -31.37
N SER A 137 0.95 3.46 -30.88
CA SER A 137 -0.31 4.22 -30.92
C SER A 137 -0.83 4.61 -29.53
N SER A 138 -0.14 4.16 -28.48
CA SER A 138 -0.49 4.42 -27.09
C SER A 138 0.63 5.16 -26.37
N MET A 139 0.29 5.84 -25.28
CA MET A 139 1.25 6.49 -24.41
C MET A 139 0.84 6.34 -22.95
N GLU A 140 1.83 6.31 -22.07
CA GLU A 140 1.62 6.38 -20.63
C GLU A 140 1.77 7.83 -20.16
N VAL A 141 0.77 8.30 -19.41
CA VAL A 141 0.74 9.60 -18.76
C VAL A 141 0.86 9.39 -17.25
N GLY A 142 1.88 9.99 -16.64
CA GLY A 142 2.04 10.05 -15.20
C GLY A 142 1.28 11.25 -14.64
N ILE A 143 0.54 11.02 -13.55
CA ILE A 143 -0.30 12.04 -12.90
C ILE A 143 0.07 12.12 -11.43
N HIS A 144 0.25 13.34 -10.94
CA HIS A 144 0.46 13.64 -9.55
C HIS A 144 -0.61 14.62 -9.07
N VAL A 145 -1.33 14.24 -8.02
CA VAL A 145 -2.36 15.06 -7.38
C VAL A 145 -1.87 15.48 -6.01
N SER A 146 -1.91 16.77 -5.74
CA SER A 146 -1.70 17.35 -4.41
C SER A 146 -2.84 18.31 -4.08
N TYR A 147 -2.97 18.67 -2.81
CA TYR A 147 -3.80 19.79 -2.39
C TYR A 147 -2.97 20.83 -1.65
N GLU A 148 -3.49 22.04 -1.68
CA GLU A 148 -3.00 23.20 -0.96
C GLU A 148 -4.14 23.80 -0.14
N ASP A 149 -3.90 24.02 1.13
CA ASP A 149 -4.76 24.82 2.00
C ASP A 149 -4.21 26.25 2.05
N LEU A 150 -4.93 27.17 1.42
CA LEU A 150 -4.54 28.57 1.29
C LEU A 150 -4.51 29.31 2.64
N CYS A 151 -5.23 28.84 3.65
CA CYS A 151 -5.27 29.46 4.97
C CYS A 151 -4.07 29.05 5.82
N SER A 152 -3.68 27.77 5.77
CA SER A 152 -2.57 27.23 6.57
C SER A 152 -1.24 27.18 5.82
N GLY A 153 -1.25 27.34 4.50
CA GLY A 153 -0.09 27.14 3.62
C GLY A 153 0.34 25.67 3.51
N LYS A 154 -0.47 24.73 4.03
CA LYS A 154 -0.14 23.30 4.04
C LYS A 154 -0.31 22.72 2.63
N HIS A 155 0.70 21.97 2.18
CA HIS A 155 0.68 21.26 0.91
C HIS A 155 0.94 19.77 1.13
N CYS A 156 0.08 18.91 0.58
CA CYS A 156 0.18 17.46 0.73
C CYS A 156 -0.10 16.73 -0.58
N SER A 157 0.61 15.63 -0.82
CA SER A 157 0.29 14.68 -1.89
C SER A 157 -0.98 13.91 -1.55
N ILE A 158 -1.86 13.70 -2.54
CA ILE A 158 -3.10 12.92 -2.40
C ILE A 158 -2.95 11.55 -3.03
N CYS A 159 -2.51 11.52 -4.29
CA CYS A 159 -2.28 10.30 -5.03
C CYS A 159 -1.31 10.50 -6.18
N LYS A 160 -0.71 9.40 -6.61
CA LYS A 160 -0.02 9.26 -7.90
C LYS A 160 -0.78 8.25 -8.72
N ALA A 161 -0.98 8.55 -10.00
CA ALA A 161 -1.72 7.68 -10.90
C ALA A 161 -1.01 7.60 -12.26
N TYR A 162 -1.27 6.52 -12.99
CA TYR A 162 -0.75 6.32 -14.33
C TYR A 162 -1.89 5.89 -15.24
N ALA A 163 -2.06 6.61 -16.35
CA ALA A 163 -3.10 6.36 -17.33
C ALA A 163 -2.48 5.99 -18.67
N THR A 164 -3.12 5.09 -19.41
CA THR A 164 -2.75 4.81 -20.80
C THR A 164 -3.78 5.44 -21.73
N PHE A 165 -3.30 6.30 -22.62
CA PHE A 165 -4.10 6.93 -23.67
C PHE A 165 -3.75 6.34 -25.03
N VAL A 166 -4.74 6.30 -25.92
CA VAL A 166 -4.57 5.89 -27.32
C VAL A 166 -4.98 7.05 -28.21
N ALA A 167 -4.10 7.41 -29.13
CA ALA A 167 -4.38 8.44 -30.13
C ALA A 167 -5.36 7.93 -31.18
N GLN A 168 -6.39 8.73 -31.46
CA GLN A 168 -7.40 8.43 -32.47
C GLN A 168 -7.19 9.29 -33.71
N GLY A 169 -6.97 8.61 -34.84
CA GLY A 169 -6.99 9.23 -36.16
C GLY A 169 -8.38 9.19 -36.77
N PRO A 170 -8.53 9.72 -38.00
CA PRO A 170 -9.72 9.50 -38.80
C PRO A 170 -10.05 8.00 -38.90
N PRO A 171 -11.33 7.62 -39.07
CA PRO A 171 -11.76 6.23 -39.13
C PRO A 171 -10.89 5.39 -40.07
N GLY A 172 -10.35 4.28 -39.56
CA GLY A 172 -9.49 3.37 -40.32
C GLY A 172 -7.99 3.69 -40.34
N THR A 173 -7.55 4.83 -39.79
CA THR A 173 -6.13 5.22 -39.78
C THR A 173 -5.50 5.05 -38.39
N LYS A 174 -4.44 4.24 -38.29
CA LYS A 174 -3.65 4.12 -37.05
C LYS A 174 -2.66 5.29 -36.96
N VAL A 175 -2.78 6.11 -35.91
CA VAL A 175 -1.82 7.18 -35.62
C VAL A 175 -0.56 6.57 -35.01
N LYS A 176 0.60 6.92 -35.59
CA LYS A 176 1.91 6.56 -35.04
C LYS A 176 2.46 7.76 -34.28
N LEU A 177 2.69 7.58 -32.99
CA LEU A 177 3.18 8.61 -32.10
C LEU A 177 4.68 8.81 -32.26
N LYS A 178 5.13 10.05 -32.08
CA LYS A 178 6.55 10.39 -31.98
C LYS A 178 7.08 9.84 -30.64
N PRO A 179 8.20 9.10 -30.62
CA PRO A 179 8.83 8.68 -29.37
C PRO A 179 9.22 9.89 -28.52
N LEU A 180 8.98 9.82 -27.22
CA LEU A 180 9.41 10.84 -26.27
C LEU A 180 10.89 10.63 -25.93
N THR A 181 11.70 11.69 -26.03
CA THR A 181 13.11 11.64 -25.61
C THR A 181 13.24 12.27 -24.23
N PRO A 182 13.49 11.48 -23.16
CA PRO A 182 13.65 12.02 -21.81
C PRO A 182 14.94 12.83 -21.71
N GLN A 183 14.88 14.00 -21.09
CA GLN A 183 16.00 14.92 -20.94
C GLN A 183 16.69 14.74 -19.58
N THR A 184 15.91 14.71 -18.49
CA THR A 184 16.45 14.60 -17.13
C THR A 184 16.65 13.15 -16.70
N GLU A 185 17.45 12.92 -15.66
CA GLU A 185 17.63 11.58 -15.09
C GLU A 185 16.33 11.01 -14.53
N GLU A 186 15.48 11.85 -13.90
CA GLU A 186 14.17 11.46 -13.43
C GLU A 186 13.27 11.00 -14.58
N GLU A 187 13.27 11.72 -15.70
CA GLU A 187 12.50 11.33 -16.89
C GLU A 187 13.02 10.03 -17.51
N LYS A 188 14.34 9.81 -17.53
CA LYS A 188 14.93 8.53 -18.00
C LYS A 188 14.47 7.37 -17.13
N ILE A 189 14.47 7.57 -15.81
CA ILE A 189 13.96 6.58 -14.84
C ILE A 189 12.47 6.32 -15.10
N GLU A 190 11.63 7.35 -15.15
CA GLU A 190 10.19 7.22 -15.41
C GLU A 190 9.89 6.53 -16.74
N HIS A 191 10.64 6.86 -17.80
CA HIS A 191 10.52 6.23 -19.12
C HIS A 191 10.88 4.74 -19.09
N SER A 192 11.88 4.35 -18.29
CA SER A 192 12.26 2.94 -18.10
C SER A 192 11.18 2.18 -17.30
N ILE A 193 10.69 2.77 -16.21
CA ILE A 193 9.64 2.16 -15.37
C ILE A 193 8.32 2.04 -16.15
N ALA A 194 8.01 2.98 -17.04
CA ALA A 194 6.83 2.92 -17.90
C ALA A 194 6.79 1.65 -18.79
N ALA A 195 7.95 1.14 -19.22
CA ALA A 195 8.03 -0.12 -19.96
C ALA A 195 7.64 -1.30 -19.07
N GLU A 196 8.14 -1.34 -17.83
CA GLU A 196 7.84 -2.41 -16.89
C GLU A 196 6.39 -2.36 -16.44
N ARG A 197 5.83 -1.16 -16.16
CA ARG A 197 4.40 -0.97 -15.91
C ARG A 197 3.55 -1.51 -17.05
N ARG A 198 3.92 -1.22 -18.30
CA ARG A 198 3.22 -1.78 -19.46
C ARG A 198 3.27 -3.31 -19.48
N ARG A 199 4.41 -3.93 -19.18
CA ARG A 199 4.52 -5.39 -19.07
C ARG A 199 3.58 -5.94 -18.00
N MET A 200 3.52 -5.29 -16.84
CA MET A 200 2.61 -5.66 -15.74
C MET A 200 1.12 -5.53 -16.12
N ARG A 201 0.73 -4.49 -16.89
CA ARG A 201 -0.64 -4.33 -17.40
C ARG A 201 -1.05 -5.51 -18.29
N LEU A 202 -0.18 -5.89 -19.22
CA LEU A 202 -0.44 -6.98 -20.16
C LEU A 202 -0.51 -8.34 -19.45
N ALA A 203 0.37 -8.57 -18.47
CA ALA A 203 0.42 -9.81 -17.70
C ALA A 203 -0.66 -9.92 -16.61
N HIS A 204 -1.35 -8.84 -16.26
CA HIS A 204 -2.31 -8.82 -15.14
C HIS A 204 -3.43 -9.85 -15.30
N LYS A 205 -3.98 -9.97 -16.51
CA LYS A 205 -5.07 -10.91 -16.80
C LYS A 205 -4.64 -12.36 -16.60
N ASP A 206 -3.40 -12.68 -16.99
CA ASP A 206 -2.85 -14.03 -16.85
C ASP A 206 -2.49 -14.31 -15.39
N THR A 207 -1.89 -13.33 -14.70
CA THR A 207 -1.58 -13.42 -13.26
C THR A 207 -2.84 -13.71 -12.43
N LEU A 208 -3.94 -13.02 -12.72
CA LEU A 208 -5.21 -13.25 -12.02
C LEU A 208 -5.75 -14.66 -12.28
N LYS A 209 -5.69 -15.15 -13.53
CA LYS A 209 -6.11 -16.52 -13.88
C LYS A 209 -5.24 -17.58 -13.20
N ASP A 210 -3.93 -17.36 -13.15
CA ASP A 210 -2.98 -18.27 -12.51
C ASP A 210 -3.23 -18.37 -11.00
N LEU A 211 -3.53 -17.26 -10.33
CA LEU A 211 -3.90 -17.28 -8.91
C LEU A 211 -5.20 -18.06 -8.67
N LEU A 212 -6.20 -17.86 -9.52
CA LEU A 212 -7.50 -18.54 -9.39
C LEU A 212 -7.39 -20.05 -9.64
N THR A 213 -6.59 -20.48 -10.62
CA THR A 213 -6.37 -21.91 -10.92
C THR A 213 -5.53 -22.62 -9.87
N ARG A 214 -4.61 -21.93 -9.19
CA ARG A 214 -3.88 -22.50 -8.04
C ARG A 214 -4.75 -22.61 -6.79
N SER A 215 -5.70 -21.69 -6.64
CA SER A 215 -6.62 -21.66 -5.50
C SER A 215 -7.76 -22.68 -5.60
N THR A 216 -7.95 -23.37 -6.74
CA THR A 216 -8.98 -24.40 -6.89
C THR A 216 -8.63 -25.76 -6.26
N GLY A 217 -7.39 -25.94 -5.78
CA GLY A 217 -6.97 -27.16 -5.06
C GLY A 217 -7.33 -27.17 -3.58
N ASP A 218 -7.43 -25.99 -2.96
CA ASP A 218 -7.91 -25.81 -1.60
C ASP A 218 -9.34 -25.26 -1.70
N THR A 219 -10.35 -26.08 -1.43
CA THR A 219 -11.70 -25.58 -1.15
C THR A 219 -11.59 -24.59 0.00
N ALA A 220 -11.52 -23.30 -0.31
CA ALA A 220 -11.63 -22.23 0.66
C ALA A 220 -13.03 -22.32 1.26
N GLU A 221 -13.15 -23.08 2.35
CA GLU A 221 -14.36 -23.14 3.15
C GLU A 221 -14.74 -21.71 3.54
N MET A 222 -15.99 -21.38 3.25
CA MET A 222 -16.58 -20.07 3.49
C MET A 222 -16.79 -19.93 5.01
N GLU A 223 -15.80 -19.35 5.67
CA GLU A 223 -15.76 -19.25 7.14
C GLU A 223 -16.57 -18.03 7.60
N THR A 224 -17.77 -18.27 8.14
CA THR A 224 -18.57 -17.27 8.84
C THR A 224 -17.83 -16.78 10.08
N ARG A 225 -17.54 -15.48 10.17
CA ARG A 225 -17.04 -14.85 11.40
C ARG A 225 -18.13 -14.86 12.47
N ASP A 226 -17.77 -15.30 13.66
CA ASP A 226 -18.71 -15.47 14.77
C ASP A 226 -19.35 -14.13 15.18
N GLY A 227 -20.67 -14.12 15.31
CA GLY A 227 -21.45 -13.03 15.91
C GLY A 227 -21.97 -11.88 15.02
N SER A 228 -21.54 -11.75 13.76
CA SER A 228 -22.10 -10.75 12.82
C SER A 228 -23.03 -11.44 11.82
N ALA A 229 -24.30 -11.04 11.75
CA ALA A 229 -25.22 -11.54 10.73
C ALA A 229 -24.66 -11.24 9.33
N ALA A 230 -24.20 -12.28 8.62
CA ALA A 230 -23.68 -12.14 7.28
C ALA A 230 -24.77 -11.57 6.34
N VAL A 231 -24.44 -10.49 5.64
CA VAL A 231 -25.35 -9.76 4.77
C VAL A 231 -25.29 -10.36 3.37
N PRO A 232 -26.41 -10.81 2.78
CA PRO A 232 -26.41 -11.28 1.40
C PRO A 232 -25.94 -10.19 0.44
N ALA A 233 -24.96 -10.52 -0.44
CA ALA A 233 -24.40 -9.56 -1.39
C ALA A 233 -25.48 -8.88 -2.26
N GLU A 234 -26.59 -9.56 -2.56
CA GLU A 234 -27.69 -9.03 -3.36
C GLU A 234 -28.33 -7.78 -2.76
N LYS A 235 -28.35 -7.66 -1.42
CA LYS A 235 -28.89 -6.46 -0.74
C LYS A 235 -28.06 -5.21 -1.02
N THR A 236 -26.80 -5.39 -1.41
CA THR A 236 -25.89 -4.30 -1.77
C THR A 236 -25.97 -3.91 -3.24
N ARG A 237 -26.71 -4.66 -4.08
CA ARG A 237 -26.73 -4.45 -5.53
C ARG A 237 -27.37 -3.12 -5.91
N VAL A 238 -26.65 -2.31 -6.67
CA VAL A 238 -27.13 -1.03 -7.23
C VAL A 238 -27.10 -1.10 -8.75
N GLU A 239 -28.12 -0.55 -9.39
CA GLU A 239 -28.15 -0.36 -10.83
C GLU A 239 -28.56 1.10 -11.10
N SER A 240 -27.76 1.81 -11.90
CA SER A 240 -28.06 3.17 -12.38
C SER A 240 -27.96 3.21 -13.89
N VAL A 241 -28.69 4.12 -14.51
CA VAL A 241 -28.65 4.36 -15.96
C VAL A 241 -28.38 5.83 -16.21
N GLU A 242 -27.30 6.12 -16.93
CA GLU A 242 -26.87 7.48 -17.26
C GLU A 242 -26.94 7.69 -18.78
N LEU A 243 -27.57 8.79 -19.20
CA LEU A 243 -27.57 9.19 -20.60
C LEU A 243 -26.30 10.00 -20.90
N VAL A 244 -25.56 9.60 -21.93
CA VAL A 244 -24.40 10.36 -22.39
C VAL A 244 -24.89 11.60 -23.15
N LEU A 245 -24.60 12.77 -22.59
CA LEU A 245 -24.94 14.08 -23.15
C LEU A 245 -23.67 14.72 -23.75
N PRO A 246 -23.82 15.76 -24.59
CA PRO A 246 -22.67 16.48 -25.16
C PRO A 246 -21.57 16.91 -24.16
N PRO A 247 -21.85 17.42 -22.94
CA PRO A 247 -20.79 17.76 -21.98
C PRO A 247 -20.03 16.56 -21.40
N HIS A 248 -20.52 15.34 -21.62
CA HIS A 248 -19.90 14.10 -21.15
C HIS A 248 -18.87 13.53 -22.14
N ALA A 249 -18.77 14.14 -23.33
CA ALA A 249 -17.94 13.68 -24.42
C ALA A 249 -17.01 14.76 -24.94
N ASN A 250 -15.94 14.34 -25.60
CA ASN A 250 -15.05 15.24 -26.32
C ASN A 250 -15.73 15.77 -27.60
N HIS A 251 -15.05 16.69 -28.29
CA HIS A 251 -15.56 17.32 -29.51
C HIS A 251 -15.80 16.33 -30.68
N GLN A 252 -15.32 15.09 -30.58
CA GLN A 252 -15.61 14.01 -31.54
C GLN A 252 -16.81 13.15 -31.13
N GLY A 253 -17.46 13.47 -30.02
CA GLY A 253 -18.60 12.72 -29.49
C GLY A 253 -18.23 11.47 -28.72
N ASN A 254 -16.95 11.20 -28.42
CA ASN A 254 -16.52 10.09 -27.58
C ASN A 254 -16.60 10.47 -26.09
N THR A 255 -17.25 9.64 -25.28
CA THR A 255 -17.40 9.86 -23.83
C THR A 255 -16.03 9.91 -23.13
N PHE A 256 -15.83 10.89 -22.26
CA PHE A 256 -14.61 10.97 -21.44
C PHE A 256 -14.53 9.82 -20.45
N GLY A 257 -13.36 9.18 -20.34
CA GLY A 257 -13.12 8.09 -19.40
C GLY A 257 -13.35 8.54 -17.95
N GLY A 258 -12.96 9.77 -17.63
CA GLY A 258 -13.18 10.41 -16.34
C GLY A 258 -14.64 10.54 -15.95
N GLN A 259 -15.53 10.80 -16.92
CA GLN A 259 -16.96 10.89 -16.66
C GLN A 259 -17.56 9.52 -16.34
N ILE A 260 -17.12 8.47 -17.04
CA ILE A 260 -17.52 7.09 -16.75
C ILE A 260 -17.03 6.69 -15.35
N MET A 261 -15.77 7.00 -15.01
CA MET A 261 -15.21 6.72 -13.68
C MET A 261 -16.00 7.43 -12.57
N ALA A 262 -16.42 8.67 -12.79
CA ALA A 262 -17.24 9.42 -11.83
C ALA A 262 -18.59 8.74 -11.56
N TRP A 263 -19.29 8.30 -12.61
CA TRP A 263 -20.53 7.55 -12.44
C TRP A 263 -20.33 6.20 -11.78
N MET A 264 -19.25 5.48 -12.11
CA MET A 264 -18.94 4.21 -11.46
C MET A 264 -18.72 4.38 -9.96
N GLU A 265 -17.97 5.41 -9.55
CA GLU A 265 -17.71 5.71 -8.15
C GLU A 265 -19.00 6.01 -7.39
N ASN A 266 -19.89 6.84 -7.96
CA ASN A 266 -21.19 7.13 -7.34
C ASN A 266 -22.00 5.86 -7.05
N VAL A 267 -22.11 4.96 -8.03
CA VAL A 267 -22.88 3.72 -7.89
C VAL A 267 -22.19 2.75 -6.92
N ALA A 268 -20.86 2.70 -6.93
CA ALA A 268 -20.08 1.89 -6.00
C ALA A 268 -20.22 2.36 -4.55
N THR A 269 -20.17 3.66 -4.32
CA THR A 269 -20.34 4.30 -3.01
C THR A 269 -21.73 4.00 -2.44
N ILE A 270 -22.78 4.02 -3.27
CA ILE A 270 -24.12 3.62 -2.83
C ILE A 270 -24.16 2.12 -2.44
N ALA A 271 -23.52 1.24 -3.22
CA ALA A 271 -23.47 -0.19 -2.91
C ALA A 271 -22.71 -0.45 -1.58
N ALA A 272 -21.59 0.24 -1.36
CA ALA A 272 -20.84 0.20 -0.12
C ALA A 272 -21.66 0.73 1.07
N SER A 273 -22.35 1.86 0.92
CA SER A 273 -23.23 2.43 1.95
C SER A 273 -24.36 1.48 2.33
N ARG A 274 -24.90 0.68 1.40
CA ARG A 274 -25.93 -0.33 1.71
C ARG A 274 -25.42 -1.46 2.59
N LEU A 275 -24.12 -1.74 2.58
CA LEU A 275 -23.51 -2.75 3.46
C LEU A 275 -23.21 -2.18 4.84
N CYS A 276 -22.55 -1.01 4.91
CA CYS A 276 -22.06 -0.48 6.17
C CYS A 276 -23.04 0.46 6.90
N HIS A 277 -24.13 0.87 6.25
CA HIS A 277 -25.08 1.87 6.78
C HIS A 277 -24.40 3.17 7.25
N ALA A 278 -23.30 3.53 6.58
CA ALA A 278 -22.45 4.66 6.91
C ALA A 278 -21.91 5.30 5.62
N HIS A 279 -20.93 6.18 5.76
CA HIS A 279 -20.31 6.92 4.68
C HIS A 279 -18.94 6.31 4.33
N PRO A 280 -18.89 5.40 3.33
CA PRO A 280 -17.65 4.77 2.93
C PRO A 280 -16.79 5.77 2.16
N MET A 281 -15.49 5.71 2.38
CA MET A 281 -14.48 6.47 1.65
C MET A 281 -13.74 5.55 0.68
N LEU A 282 -13.57 6.02 -0.55
CA LEU A 282 -12.81 5.29 -1.56
C LEU A 282 -11.32 5.35 -1.22
N ARG A 283 -10.70 4.19 -0.99
CA ARG A 283 -9.27 4.11 -0.63
C ARG A 283 -8.39 3.71 -1.81
N ALA A 284 -8.89 2.83 -2.67
CA ALA A 284 -8.16 2.41 -3.84
C ALA A 284 -9.09 2.01 -4.99
N ILE A 285 -8.58 2.15 -6.21
CA ILE A 285 -9.19 1.63 -7.44
C ILE A 285 -8.19 0.68 -8.07
N GLU A 286 -8.58 -0.56 -8.31
CA GLU A 286 -7.74 -1.53 -9.00
C GLU A 286 -7.62 -1.21 -10.49
N MET A 287 -6.48 -1.57 -11.09
CA MET A 287 -6.19 -1.40 -12.51
C MET A 287 -7.30 -2.01 -13.39
N PHE A 288 -7.77 -1.24 -14.37
CA PHE A 288 -8.81 -1.68 -15.30
C PHE A 288 -8.61 -1.14 -16.72
N HIS A 289 -9.34 -1.73 -17.67
CA HIS A 289 -9.30 -1.39 -19.09
C HIS A 289 -10.68 -0.99 -19.62
N PHE A 290 -10.71 0.03 -20.47
CA PHE A 290 -11.85 0.32 -21.33
C PHE A 290 -11.80 -0.61 -22.55
N ARG A 291 -12.82 -1.46 -22.70
CA ARG A 291 -12.93 -2.49 -23.74
C ARG A 291 -13.56 -2.00 -25.02
N GLY A 292 -14.38 -0.96 -24.95
CA GLY A 292 -15.09 -0.41 -26.10
C GLY A 292 -15.37 1.08 -25.92
N PRO A 293 -15.59 1.80 -27.04
CA PRO A 293 -15.93 3.22 -27.01
C PRO A 293 -17.38 3.43 -26.56
N SER A 294 -17.66 4.61 -26.02
CA SER A 294 -19.01 5.11 -25.78
C SER A 294 -19.15 6.49 -26.44
N GLN A 295 -20.33 6.79 -26.95
CA GLN A 295 -20.62 8.03 -27.68
C GLN A 295 -21.81 8.79 -27.08
N VAL A 296 -21.93 10.07 -27.43
CA VAL A 296 -23.11 10.89 -27.11
C VAL A 296 -24.39 10.20 -27.61
N GLY A 297 -25.39 10.11 -26.75
CA GLY A 297 -26.64 9.40 -27.00
C GLY A 297 -26.68 7.97 -26.45
N ASP A 298 -25.53 7.38 -26.12
CA ASP A 298 -25.49 6.09 -25.43
C ASP A 298 -26.17 6.17 -24.05
N ARG A 299 -26.79 5.06 -23.65
CA ARG A 299 -27.24 4.85 -22.27
C ARG A 299 -26.26 3.89 -21.60
N LEU A 300 -25.61 4.37 -20.55
CA LEU A 300 -24.70 3.57 -19.75
C LEU A 300 -25.44 2.98 -18.56
N VAL A 301 -25.56 1.65 -18.53
CA VAL A 301 -26.04 0.90 -17.36
C VAL A 301 -24.84 0.57 -16.48
N LEU A 302 -24.83 1.11 -15.27
CA LEU A 302 -23.83 0.84 -14.26
C LEU A 302 -24.42 -0.11 -13.21
N LYS A 303 -23.82 -1.29 -13.07
CA LYS A 303 -24.23 -2.30 -12.09
C LYS A 303 -23.11 -2.46 -11.06
N ALA A 304 -23.39 -2.14 -9.80
CA ALA A 304 -22.46 -2.31 -8.70
C ALA A 304 -22.96 -3.31 -7.67
N ILE A 305 -22.04 -4.02 -7.02
CA ILE A 305 -22.31 -4.94 -5.92
C ILE A 305 -21.05 -5.16 -5.09
N VAL A 306 -21.20 -5.34 -3.77
CA VAL A 306 -20.06 -5.72 -2.93
C VAL A 306 -19.67 -7.16 -3.25
N ASN A 307 -18.41 -7.36 -3.67
CA ASN A 307 -17.88 -8.68 -4.01
C ASN A 307 -17.40 -9.43 -2.75
N ASN A 308 -16.71 -8.71 -1.87
CA ASN A 308 -16.19 -9.25 -0.62
C ASN A 308 -16.01 -8.12 0.41
N SER A 309 -16.16 -8.46 1.69
CA SER A 309 -15.89 -7.60 2.84
C SER A 309 -14.76 -8.20 3.66
N PHE A 310 -13.69 -7.45 3.82
CA PHE A 310 -12.62 -7.73 4.77
C PHE A 310 -12.94 -7.03 6.10
N LYS A 311 -12.11 -7.23 7.14
CA LYS A 311 -12.38 -6.67 8.47
C LYS A 311 -12.68 -5.18 8.45
N ASN A 312 -11.81 -4.37 7.84
CA ASN A 312 -11.91 -2.90 7.85
C ASN A 312 -12.09 -2.27 6.47
N SER A 313 -12.31 -3.10 5.44
CA SER A 313 -12.41 -2.64 4.06
C SER A 313 -13.31 -3.56 3.26
N MET A 314 -13.98 -3.05 2.24
CA MET A 314 -14.79 -3.85 1.33
C MET A 314 -14.38 -3.59 -0.12
N GLU A 315 -14.52 -4.59 -0.98
CA GLU A 315 -14.33 -4.44 -2.42
C GLU A 315 -15.69 -4.43 -3.11
N VAL A 316 -15.94 -3.37 -3.89
CA VAL A 316 -17.13 -3.21 -4.72
C VAL A 316 -16.74 -3.39 -6.18
N GLY A 317 -17.41 -4.31 -6.87
CA GLY A 317 -17.29 -4.46 -8.32
C GLY A 317 -18.31 -3.61 -9.04
N VAL A 318 -17.90 -2.90 -10.08
CA VAL A 318 -18.80 -2.14 -10.97
C VAL A 318 -18.60 -2.58 -12.41
N CYS A 319 -19.70 -2.88 -13.10
CA CYS A 319 -19.73 -3.18 -14.52
C CYS A 319 -20.51 -2.11 -15.27
N THR A 320 -19.91 -1.56 -16.33
CA THR A 320 -20.52 -0.55 -17.19
C THR A 320 -20.84 -1.17 -18.55
N GLU A 321 -22.11 -1.16 -18.92
CA GLU A 321 -22.63 -1.61 -20.20
C GLU A 321 -23.24 -0.43 -20.97
N ALA A 322 -22.98 -0.32 -22.27
CA ALA A 322 -23.59 0.70 -23.13
C ALA A 322 -24.61 0.07 -24.08
N TYR A 323 -25.68 0.80 -24.36
CA TYR A 323 -26.62 0.50 -25.44
C TYR A 323 -27.14 1.81 -26.05
N ASP A 324 -27.49 1.74 -27.34
CA ASP A 324 -28.06 2.86 -28.09
C ASP A 324 -29.60 2.95 -27.91
N GLN A 325 -30.23 3.90 -28.59
CA GLN A 325 -31.70 4.07 -28.56
C GLN A 325 -32.45 2.94 -29.30
N GLU A 326 -31.81 2.20 -30.22
CA GLU A 326 -32.48 1.25 -31.13
C GLU A 326 -32.53 -0.16 -30.56
N MET A 327 -33.18 -0.37 -29.41
CA MET A 327 -33.54 -1.70 -28.85
C MET A 327 -32.48 -2.81 -29.12
N SER A 328 -31.20 -2.44 -29.07
CA SER A 328 -30.11 -3.28 -29.50
C SER A 328 -30.06 -4.46 -28.54
N VAL A 329 -30.22 -5.67 -29.08
CA VAL A 329 -30.30 -6.89 -28.27
C VAL A 329 -28.99 -7.14 -27.52
N SER A 330 -27.87 -6.58 -28.02
CA SER A 330 -26.54 -6.76 -27.43
C SER A 330 -26.03 -5.51 -26.72
N ARG A 331 -25.93 -5.58 -25.39
CA ARG A 331 -25.25 -4.57 -24.59
C ARG A 331 -23.73 -4.66 -24.78
N ARG A 332 -23.07 -3.54 -25.03
CA ARG A 332 -21.61 -3.46 -25.20
C ARG A 332 -20.96 -3.30 -23.83
N HIS A 333 -20.09 -4.23 -23.44
CA HIS A 333 -19.33 -4.10 -22.18
C HIS A 333 -18.23 -3.05 -22.34
N ILE A 334 -18.39 -1.90 -21.67
CA ILE A 334 -17.44 -0.79 -21.74
C ILE A 334 -16.26 -1.03 -20.81
N ASN A 335 -16.50 -1.26 -19.53
CA ASN A 335 -15.45 -1.60 -18.58
C ASN A 335 -16.02 -2.30 -17.34
N SER A 336 -15.13 -2.95 -16.59
CA SER A 336 -15.39 -3.36 -15.22
C SER A 336 -14.25 -2.84 -14.36
N ALA A 337 -14.57 -2.23 -13.23
CA ALA A 337 -13.58 -1.81 -12.25
C ALA A 337 -13.93 -2.39 -10.88
N PHE A 338 -12.92 -2.45 -10.04
CA PHE A 338 -13.03 -2.84 -8.66
C PHE A 338 -12.56 -1.66 -7.82
N MET A 339 -13.23 -1.44 -6.70
CA MET A 339 -13.03 -0.29 -5.84
C MET A 339 -13.00 -0.75 -4.39
N THR A 340 -11.92 -0.42 -3.68
CA THR A 340 -11.77 -0.72 -2.26
C THR A 340 -12.22 0.47 -1.43
N PHE A 341 -13.23 0.26 -0.59
CA PHE A 341 -13.78 1.24 0.35
C PHE A 341 -13.40 0.92 1.80
N VAL A 342 -13.27 1.96 2.60
CA VAL A 342 -13.11 1.90 4.06
C VAL A 342 -14.13 2.80 4.73
N VAL A 343 -14.55 2.47 5.95
CA VAL A 343 -15.38 3.36 6.78
C VAL A 343 -14.52 3.80 7.94
N LEU A 344 -14.47 5.10 8.22
CA LEU A 344 -13.73 5.65 9.35
C LEU A 344 -14.69 6.09 10.45
N ASP A 345 -14.29 5.94 11.72
CA ASP A 345 -14.99 6.50 12.87
C ASP A 345 -14.70 8.01 13.02
N GLU A 346 -15.29 8.65 14.02
CA GLU A 346 -15.09 10.09 14.30
C GLU A 346 -13.63 10.42 14.64
N GLU A 347 -12.86 9.45 15.12
CA GLU A 347 -11.42 9.57 15.39
C GLU A 347 -10.54 9.27 14.16
N GLY A 348 -11.14 8.99 13.00
CA GLY A 348 -10.44 8.68 11.76
C GLY A 348 -9.88 7.25 11.67
N ARG A 349 -10.30 6.34 12.55
CA ARG A 349 -9.87 4.94 12.55
C ARG A 349 -10.81 4.06 11.74
N PRO A 350 -10.30 3.05 11.01
CA PRO A 350 -11.15 2.15 10.24
C PRO A 350 -12.11 1.31 11.10
N CYS A 351 -13.40 1.37 10.80
CA CYS A 351 -14.45 0.58 11.44
C CYS A 351 -14.46 -0.87 10.94
N SER A 352 -14.88 -1.79 11.80
CA SER A 352 -15.15 -3.17 11.39
C SER A 352 -16.42 -3.23 10.54
N LEU A 353 -16.37 -3.97 9.43
CA LEU A 353 -17.48 -4.10 8.49
C LEU A 353 -18.19 -5.46 8.67
N PRO A 354 -19.51 -5.52 8.38
CA PRO A 354 -20.24 -6.78 8.37
C PRO A 354 -19.77 -7.68 7.23
N GLU A 355 -19.85 -8.98 7.45
CA GLU A 355 -19.46 -9.97 6.46
C GLU A 355 -20.48 -10.06 5.31
N VAL A 356 -20.00 -10.23 4.08
CA VAL A 356 -20.83 -10.41 2.88
C VAL A 356 -20.92 -11.88 2.53
N MET A 357 -22.15 -12.37 2.42
CA MET A 357 -22.45 -13.71 1.93
C MET A 357 -22.59 -13.68 0.38
N PRO A 358 -21.65 -14.23 -0.39
CA PRO A 358 -21.79 -14.36 -1.84
C PRO A 358 -23.01 -15.20 -2.25
N GLN A 359 -23.61 -14.87 -3.40
CA GLN A 359 -24.58 -15.77 -4.03
C GLN A 359 -23.89 -17.02 -4.62
N PRO A 360 -24.57 -18.17 -4.65
CA PRO A 360 -24.06 -19.36 -5.34
C PRO A 360 -23.69 -19.08 -6.81
N GLY A 361 -22.62 -19.71 -7.29
CA GLY A 361 -22.14 -19.54 -8.67
C GLY A 361 -21.34 -18.26 -8.87
N ASP A 362 -21.91 -17.27 -9.56
CA ASP A 362 -21.19 -16.03 -9.92
C ASP A 362 -20.81 -15.17 -8.71
N GLY A 363 -21.55 -15.25 -7.60
CA GLY A 363 -21.18 -14.57 -6.35
C GLY A 363 -19.93 -15.15 -5.72
N GLU A 364 -19.84 -16.47 -5.56
CA GLU A 364 -18.65 -17.17 -5.04
C GLU A 364 -17.41 -16.93 -5.90
N ARG A 365 -17.60 -16.89 -7.23
CA ARG A 365 -16.54 -16.51 -8.16
C ARG A 365 -16.04 -15.10 -7.86
N ARG A 366 -16.94 -14.11 -7.76
CA ARG A 366 -16.58 -12.71 -7.45
C ARG A 366 -15.87 -12.57 -6.10
N TYR A 367 -16.34 -13.31 -5.10
CA TYR A 367 -15.74 -13.35 -3.76
C TYR A 367 -14.29 -13.84 -3.78
N ARG A 368 -14.02 -14.96 -4.46
CA ARG A 368 -12.65 -15.50 -4.63
C ARG A 368 -11.77 -14.57 -5.47
N GLU A 369 -12.31 -14.00 -6.53
CA GLU A 369 -11.58 -13.04 -7.36
C GLU A 369 -11.22 -11.76 -6.58
N ALA A 370 -12.05 -11.32 -5.62
CA ALA A 370 -11.76 -10.17 -4.77
C ALA A 370 -10.55 -10.45 -3.85
N SER A 371 -10.49 -11.66 -3.28
CA SER A 371 -9.30 -12.10 -2.53
C SER A 371 -8.07 -12.17 -3.44
N ALA A 372 -8.17 -12.70 -4.66
CA ALA A 372 -7.07 -12.70 -5.62
C ALA A 372 -6.59 -11.29 -5.98
N ARG A 373 -7.51 -10.33 -6.22
CA ARG A 373 -7.18 -8.93 -6.49
C ARG A 373 -6.49 -8.27 -5.31
N ARG A 374 -7.00 -8.49 -4.08
CA ARG A 374 -6.35 -7.98 -2.86
C ARG A 374 -4.93 -8.50 -2.72
N LYS A 375 -4.67 -9.77 -3.03
CA LYS A 375 -3.31 -10.33 -3.05
C LYS A 375 -2.42 -9.62 -4.06
N ILE A 376 -2.86 -9.49 -5.31
CA ILE A 376 -2.11 -8.78 -6.37
C ILE A 376 -1.78 -7.35 -5.94
N ARG A 377 -2.74 -6.66 -5.33
CA ARG A 377 -2.58 -5.29 -4.83
C ARG A 377 -1.49 -5.19 -3.75
N LEU A 378 -1.47 -6.11 -2.80
CA LEU A 378 -0.42 -6.16 -1.77
C LEU A 378 0.93 -6.50 -2.39
N ASP A 379 1.00 -7.49 -3.27
CA ASP A 379 2.25 -7.84 -3.96
C ASP A 379 2.82 -6.63 -4.70
N ARG A 380 2.01 -5.94 -5.50
CA ARG A 380 2.46 -4.74 -6.25
C ARG A 380 2.94 -3.61 -5.33
N LYS A 381 2.23 -3.37 -4.23
CA LYS A 381 2.60 -2.33 -3.26
C LYS A 381 3.98 -2.59 -2.66
N TYR A 382 4.29 -3.83 -2.31
CA TYR A 382 5.50 -4.17 -1.55
C TYR A 382 6.65 -4.75 -2.37
N VAL A 383 6.42 -5.24 -3.59
CA VAL A 383 7.47 -5.68 -4.52
C VAL A 383 8.40 -4.53 -4.90
N VAL A 384 7.86 -3.31 -5.02
CA VAL A 384 8.65 -2.13 -5.43
C VAL A 384 9.34 -1.45 -4.24
N SER A 385 8.77 -1.51 -3.04
CA SER A 385 9.26 -0.80 -1.84
C SER A 385 10.47 -1.46 -1.16
N CYS A 386 10.72 -2.75 -1.37
CA CYS A 386 11.76 -3.53 -0.68
C CYS A 386 13.07 -3.66 -1.48
N LYS A 387 13.53 -2.59 -2.15
CA LYS A 387 14.92 -2.59 -2.66
C LYS A 387 15.89 -2.38 -1.48
N GLN A 388 16.92 -3.23 -1.40
CA GLN A 388 17.95 -3.25 -0.33
C GLN A 388 18.60 -1.89 0.00
N THR A 389 18.50 -0.90 -0.90
CA THR A 389 19.14 0.41 -0.78
C THR A 389 18.54 1.32 0.31
N GLU A 390 17.31 1.07 0.77
CA GLU A 390 16.63 2.01 1.67
C GLU A 390 16.55 1.60 3.14
N VAL A 391 16.63 0.29 3.45
CA VAL A 391 16.64 -0.23 4.83
C VAL A 391 17.57 -1.43 4.88
N PRO A 392 18.60 -1.45 5.76
CA PRO A 392 19.45 -2.61 5.93
C PRO A 392 18.63 -3.76 6.54
N LEU A 393 18.30 -4.76 5.73
CA LEU A 393 17.55 -5.95 6.15
C LEU A 393 18.39 -6.88 7.03
N SER A 394 19.71 -6.86 6.86
CA SER A 394 20.68 -7.55 7.70
C SER A 394 21.71 -6.58 8.27
N VAL A 395 22.28 -6.93 9.42
CA VAL A 395 23.35 -6.16 10.08
C VAL A 395 24.66 -6.97 10.10
N PRO A 396 25.82 -6.35 9.82
CA PRO A 396 27.11 -7.02 9.98
C PRO A 396 27.28 -7.53 11.42
N TRP A 397 27.63 -8.80 11.55
CA TRP A 397 27.98 -9.34 12.85
C TRP A 397 29.35 -8.84 13.27
N ASP A 398 29.41 -8.27 14.47
CA ASP A 398 30.64 -7.80 15.10
C ASP A 398 30.66 -8.26 16.56
N GLN A 399 31.66 -9.07 16.89
CA GLN A 399 31.85 -9.65 18.21
C GLN A 399 31.99 -8.57 19.30
N SER A 400 32.56 -7.40 18.97
CA SER A 400 32.73 -6.29 19.91
C SER A 400 31.39 -5.64 20.29
N ASN A 401 30.43 -5.68 19.38
CA ASN A 401 29.10 -5.09 19.51
C ASN A 401 28.00 -6.11 19.86
N LYS A 402 28.37 -7.35 20.23
CA LYS A 402 27.43 -8.45 20.45
C LYS A 402 26.29 -8.12 21.41
N VAL A 403 26.58 -7.42 22.52
CA VAL A 403 25.58 -7.04 23.53
C VAL A 403 24.55 -6.07 22.94
N TYR A 404 25.03 -5.09 22.15
CA TYR A 404 24.18 -4.10 21.49
C TYR A 404 23.34 -4.73 20.38
N LEU A 405 23.91 -5.64 19.59
CA LEU A 405 23.18 -6.37 18.54
C LEU A 405 22.05 -7.23 19.12
N SER A 406 22.32 -7.99 20.19
CA SER A 406 21.31 -8.77 20.89
C SER A 406 20.23 -7.89 21.52
N TYR A 407 20.63 -6.80 22.18
CA TYR A 407 19.70 -5.83 22.76
C TYR A 407 18.77 -5.22 21.71
N ASN A 408 19.33 -4.76 20.59
CA ASN A 408 18.57 -4.19 19.49
C ASN A 408 17.63 -5.21 18.85
N ASN A 409 18.04 -6.47 18.76
CA ASN A 409 17.20 -7.54 18.25
C ASN A 409 15.94 -7.70 19.10
N VAL A 410 16.09 -7.83 20.42
CA VAL A 410 14.97 -7.94 21.38
C VAL A 410 14.13 -6.66 21.41
N SER A 411 14.78 -5.49 21.45
CA SER A 411 14.11 -4.18 21.50
C SER A 411 13.29 -3.91 20.23
N ALA A 412 13.80 -4.30 19.05
CA ALA A 412 13.05 -4.19 17.80
C ALA A 412 11.79 -5.06 17.81
N LEU A 413 11.88 -6.31 18.30
CA LEU A 413 10.71 -7.16 18.42
C LEU A 413 9.69 -6.60 19.44
N LYS A 414 10.14 -6.13 20.60
CA LYS A 414 9.27 -5.44 21.57
C LYS A 414 8.60 -4.20 20.96
N THR A 415 9.36 -3.40 20.21
CA THR A 415 8.82 -2.21 19.52
C THR A 415 7.76 -2.60 18.48
N LEU A 416 7.97 -3.69 17.73
CA LEU A 416 7.01 -4.22 16.77
C LEU A 416 5.72 -4.72 17.45
N VAL A 417 5.85 -5.39 18.60
CA VAL A 417 4.73 -5.88 19.42
C VAL A 417 3.91 -4.70 19.97
N ALA A 418 4.57 -3.62 20.39
CA ALA A 418 3.93 -2.44 20.98
C ALA A 418 3.17 -1.56 19.97
N LYS A 419 3.30 -1.80 18.66
CA LYS A 419 2.54 -1.06 17.65
C LYS A 419 1.04 -1.26 17.86
N THR A 420 0.26 -0.20 17.68
CA THR A 420 -1.19 -0.19 17.97
C THR A 420 -2.06 -0.41 16.73
N ASN A 421 -1.48 -0.28 15.54
CA ASN A 421 -2.16 -0.32 14.24
C ASN A 421 -2.24 -1.72 13.62
N TRP A 422 -2.20 -2.78 14.42
CA TRP A 422 -2.42 -4.15 13.94
C TRP A 422 -3.89 -4.38 13.58
N VAL A 423 -4.14 -4.89 12.37
CA VAL A 423 -5.48 -5.22 11.89
C VAL A 423 -5.62 -6.73 11.79
N LEU A 424 -6.61 -7.32 12.46
CA LEU A 424 -6.93 -8.74 12.30
C LEU A 424 -7.36 -9.01 10.86
N ALA A 425 -6.53 -9.74 10.11
CA ALA A 425 -6.79 -10.12 8.74
C ALA A 425 -7.78 -11.27 8.68
N ARG A 426 -7.50 -12.32 9.46
CA ARG A 426 -8.24 -13.58 9.45
C ARG A 426 -8.21 -14.23 10.84
N GLU A 427 -9.23 -15.00 11.15
CA GLU A 427 -9.30 -15.86 12.32
C GLU A 427 -9.81 -17.21 11.84
N LYS A 428 -9.10 -18.28 12.18
CA LYS A 428 -9.49 -19.66 11.85
C LYS A 428 -9.24 -20.54 13.07
N GLU A 429 -10.29 -21.19 13.56
CA GLU A 429 -10.26 -22.00 14.78
C GLU A 429 -9.69 -21.23 15.97
N LYS A 430 -8.50 -21.61 16.47
CA LYS A 430 -7.79 -20.96 17.59
C LYS A 430 -6.68 -20.01 17.12
N VAL A 431 -6.49 -19.85 15.81
CA VAL A 431 -5.37 -19.10 15.22
C VAL A 431 -5.88 -17.77 14.66
N GLN A 432 -5.33 -16.69 15.18
CA GLN A 432 -5.64 -15.33 14.74
C GLN A 432 -4.46 -14.75 13.94
N ILE A 433 -4.72 -14.29 12.73
CA ILE A 433 -3.72 -13.70 11.83
C ILE A 433 -4.00 -12.20 11.73
N TYR A 434 -3.01 -11.40 12.11
CA TYR A 434 -3.05 -9.95 12.00
C TYR A 434 -2.03 -9.47 10.98
N MET A 435 -2.33 -8.35 10.35
CA MET A 435 -1.50 -7.68 9.38
C MET A 435 -1.29 -6.22 9.79
N LEU A 436 -0.13 -5.70 9.43
CA LEU A 436 0.26 -4.32 9.61
C LEU A 436 0.87 -3.83 8.29
N GLU A 437 0.16 -2.92 7.63
CA GLU A 437 0.60 -2.29 6.40
C GLU A 437 1.42 -1.04 6.76
N GLU A 438 2.74 -1.09 6.58
CA GLU A 438 3.62 0.07 6.66
C GLU A 438 3.96 0.57 5.26
N ASP A 439 4.59 1.75 5.11
CA ASP A 439 4.93 2.27 3.77
C ASP A 439 5.90 1.36 3.02
N LYS A 440 6.83 0.73 3.75
CA LYS A 440 7.91 -0.10 3.18
C LYS A 440 7.65 -1.59 3.26
N PHE A 441 6.91 -2.05 4.28
CA PHE A 441 6.82 -3.46 4.61
C PHE A 441 5.38 -3.90 4.90
N LEU A 442 5.07 -5.15 4.55
CA LEU A 442 3.89 -5.86 5.04
C LEU A 442 4.30 -6.74 6.20
N SER A 443 4.00 -6.30 7.42
CA SER A 443 4.23 -7.09 8.62
C SER A 443 3.01 -7.95 8.92
N PHE A 444 3.24 -9.12 9.53
CA PHE A 444 2.18 -9.98 10.03
C PHE A 444 2.51 -10.51 11.41
N ARG A 445 1.48 -10.83 12.18
CA ARG A 445 1.61 -11.62 13.41
C ARG A 445 0.52 -12.67 13.46
N ILE A 446 0.86 -13.82 14.03
CA ILE A 446 -0.04 -14.95 14.21
C ILE A 446 -0.09 -15.27 15.69
N GLU A 447 -1.28 -15.41 16.25
CA GLU A 447 -1.51 -15.62 17.68
C GLU A 447 -2.38 -16.86 17.90
N MET A 448 -2.09 -17.64 18.95
CA MET A 448 -2.93 -18.75 19.41
C MET A 448 -2.81 -18.95 20.93
N LEU A 449 -3.82 -19.59 21.52
CA LEU A 449 -3.81 -20.03 22.92
C LEU A 449 -3.47 -21.52 22.98
N VAL A 450 -2.48 -21.89 23.78
CA VAL A 450 -1.97 -23.26 23.90
C VAL A 450 -1.94 -23.70 25.37
N HIS A 451 -2.32 -24.96 25.62
CA HIS A 451 -2.33 -25.58 26.95
C HIS A 451 -0.94 -26.06 27.39
N ILE A 452 -0.03 -25.12 27.56
CA ILE A 452 1.34 -25.29 28.04
C ILE A 452 1.75 -24.09 28.91
N SER A 453 2.64 -24.30 29.88
CA SER A 453 3.19 -23.19 30.67
C SER A 453 4.12 -22.30 29.82
N ALA A 454 4.19 -21.00 30.14
CA ALA A 454 4.91 -20.03 29.30
C ALA A 454 6.42 -20.30 29.27
N SER A 455 6.97 -20.83 30.38
CA SER A 455 8.38 -21.21 30.47
C SER A 455 8.71 -22.40 29.56
N GLN A 456 7.89 -23.46 29.57
CA GLN A 456 8.08 -24.63 28.70
C GLN A 456 7.99 -24.24 27.22
N ALA A 457 6.97 -23.45 26.85
CA ALA A 457 6.85 -22.94 25.48
C ALA A 457 8.06 -22.09 25.07
N PHE A 458 8.55 -21.22 25.95
CA PHE A 458 9.74 -20.41 25.70
C PHE A 458 10.97 -21.27 25.40
N PHE A 459 11.22 -22.33 26.18
CA PHE A 459 12.36 -23.21 25.95
C PHE A 459 12.25 -23.95 24.61
N LEU A 460 11.10 -24.55 24.32
CA LEU A 460 10.86 -25.29 23.07
C LEU A 460 10.98 -24.40 21.83
N LEU A 461 10.42 -23.18 21.88
CA LEU A 461 10.45 -22.23 20.75
C LEU A 461 11.81 -21.53 20.59
N SER A 462 12.64 -21.50 21.63
CA SER A 462 13.99 -20.93 21.56
C SER A 462 15.00 -21.83 20.83
N ASP A 463 14.75 -23.14 20.77
CA ASP A 463 15.64 -24.07 20.07
C ASP A 463 15.31 -24.17 18.57
N LEU A 464 15.92 -23.29 17.78
CA LEU A 464 15.75 -23.28 16.32
C LEU A 464 16.15 -24.59 15.64
N ARG A 465 17.01 -25.42 16.25
CA ARG A 465 17.42 -26.72 15.68
C ARG A 465 16.25 -27.68 15.55
N ARG A 466 15.26 -27.56 16.43
CA ARG A 466 14.05 -28.40 16.46
C ARG A 466 12.91 -27.84 15.62
N ARG A 467 13.07 -26.64 15.05
CA ARG A 467 12.01 -25.96 14.30
C ARG A 467 11.57 -26.74 13.06
N HIS A 468 12.48 -27.46 12.41
CA HIS A 468 12.17 -28.33 11.26
C HIS A 468 11.23 -29.50 11.61
N GLU A 469 11.06 -29.85 12.90
CA GLU A 469 10.14 -30.91 13.34
C GLU A 469 8.66 -30.52 13.12
N TRP A 470 8.36 -29.22 13.03
CA TRP A 470 6.98 -28.70 12.94
C TRP A 470 6.78 -27.58 11.90
N ASP A 471 7.82 -26.85 11.52
CA ASP A 471 7.75 -25.78 10.51
C ASP A 471 8.27 -26.30 9.16
N SER A 472 7.37 -26.54 8.21
CA SER A 472 7.71 -27.10 6.89
C SER A 472 8.62 -26.21 6.04
N HIS A 473 8.73 -24.92 6.40
CA HIS A 473 9.64 -23.98 5.73
C HIS A 473 11.09 -24.20 6.14
N TYR A 474 11.35 -24.79 7.31
CA TYR A 474 12.68 -25.05 7.83
C TYR A 474 13.13 -26.44 7.39
N GLU A 475 14.17 -26.51 6.57
CA GLU A 475 14.81 -27.77 6.21
C GLU A 475 15.78 -28.22 7.29
N SER A 476 16.66 -27.32 7.71
CA SER A 476 17.61 -27.52 8.79
C SER A 476 18.00 -26.18 9.42
N ALA A 477 18.50 -26.23 10.65
CA ALA A 477 19.07 -25.08 11.34
C ALA A 477 20.32 -25.53 12.10
N GLU A 478 21.48 -25.09 11.63
CA GLU A 478 22.77 -25.42 12.21
C GLU A 478 23.27 -24.27 13.09
N ARG A 479 23.77 -24.60 14.28
CA ARG A 479 24.35 -23.58 15.18
C ARG A 479 25.74 -23.21 14.68
N VAL A 480 25.88 -21.97 14.20
CA VAL A 480 27.15 -21.42 13.74
C VAL A 480 28.00 -20.96 14.92
N GLN A 481 27.40 -20.20 15.85
CA GLN A 481 28.11 -19.63 16.98
C GLN A 481 27.18 -19.46 18.18
N GLN A 482 27.62 -19.93 19.36
CA GLN A 482 27.02 -19.55 20.64
C GLN A 482 27.66 -18.21 21.08
N VAL A 483 26.85 -17.15 21.23
CA VAL A 483 27.34 -15.80 21.58
C VAL A 483 27.45 -15.65 23.09
N ASP A 484 26.40 -16.08 23.79
CA ASP A 484 26.29 -16.22 25.24
C ASP A 484 25.18 -17.26 25.57
N GLU A 485 24.70 -17.33 26.82
CA GLU A 485 23.68 -18.32 27.24
C GLU A 485 22.30 -18.12 26.57
N ASP A 486 22.02 -16.91 26.08
CA ASP A 486 20.71 -16.50 25.59
C ASP A 486 20.72 -16.04 24.12
N ASP A 487 21.90 -15.87 23.54
CA ASP A 487 22.10 -15.40 22.17
C ASP A 487 22.91 -16.41 21.35
N THR A 488 22.37 -16.79 20.19
CA THR A 488 22.96 -17.81 19.31
C THR A 488 22.78 -17.43 17.84
N ILE A 489 23.79 -17.67 17.01
CA ILE A 489 23.72 -17.49 15.57
C ILE A 489 23.51 -18.84 14.88
N TYR A 490 22.53 -18.90 14.00
CA TYR A 490 22.17 -20.08 13.22
C TYR A 490 22.32 -19.83 11.73
N HIS A 491 22.72 -20.87 11.01
CA HIS A 491 22.56 -20.97 9.56
C HIS A 491 21.32 -21.84 9.30
N VAL A 492 20.32 -21.26 8.64
CA VAL A 492 19.02 -21.89 8.41
C VAL A 492 18.85 -22.11 6.92
N LEU A 493 18.52 -23.34 6.55
CA LEU A 493 18.12 -23.69 5.20
C LEU A 493 16.61 -23.75 5.10
N SER A 494 16.05 -23.12 4.07
CA SER A 494 14.63 -23.16 3.78
C SER A 494 14.34 -23.97 2.52
N ARG A 495 13.30 -24.81 2.61
CA ARG A 495 12.77 -25.58 1.47
C ARG A 495 12.09 -24.70 0.42
N THR A 496 11.85 -23.42 0.74
CA THR A 496 11.14 -22.51 -0.16
C THR A 496 12.05 -22.05 -1.29
N LEU A 497 11.56 -22.18 -2.51
CA LEU A 497 12.27 -21.78 -3.71
C LEU A 497 12.13 -20.27 -3.92
N SER A 498 13.27 -19.61 -4.13
CA SER A 498 13.32 -18.20 -4.52
C SER A 498 12.71 -17.97 -5.92
N SER A 499 12.60 -16.70 -6.33
CA SER A 499 12.21 -16.33 -7.70
C SER A 499 13.10 -16.97 -8.79
N GLU A 500 14.32 -17.38 -8.44
CA GLU A 500 15.28 -18.07 -9.31
C GLU A 500 15.22 -19.60 -9.19
N ASN A 501 14.21 -20.14 -8.50
CA ASN A 501 14.02 -21.57 -8.30
C ASN A 501 15.18 -22.27 -7.54
N LYS A 502 15.90 -21.51 -6.70
CA LYS A 502 16.94 -22.01 -5.79
C LYS A 502 16.44 -22.03 -4.34
N PRO A 503 16.88 -23.00 -3.51
CA PRO A 503 16.62 -22.99 -2.07
C PRO A 503 17.21 -21.73 -1.42
N GLN A 504 16.57 -21.25 -0.35
CA GLN A 504 17.01 -20.06 0.37
C GLN A 504 17.82 -20.43 1.62
N ASP A 505 18.85 -19.64 1.90
CA ASP A 505 19.61 -19.72 3.16
C ASP A 505 19.49 -18.42 3.95
N PHE A 506 19.57 -18.53 5.28
CA PHE A 506 19.53 -17.41 6.21
C PHE A 506 20.62 -17.55 7.24
N VAL A 507 21.20 -16.42 7.66
CA VAL A 507 22.08 -16.36 8.82
C VAL A 507 21.36 -15.49 9.86
N ILE A 508 20.94 -16.12 10.96
CA ILE A 508 19.99 -15.53 11.92
C ILE A 508 20.63 -15.44 13.31
N LEU A 509 20.61 -14.25 13.89
CA LEU A 509 20.82 -14.03 15.32
C LEU A 509 19.52 -14.28 16.07
N ALA A 510 19.51 -15.29 16.94
CA ALA A 510 18.42 -15.61 17.85
C ALA A 510 18.75 -15.14 19.26
N SER A 511 17.91 -14.28 19.83
CA SER A 511 18.08 -13.68 21.15
C SER A 511 16.87 -13.94 22.01
N ARG A 512 17.03 -14.73 23.09
CA ARG A 512 15.93 -15.09 24.00
C ARG A 512 16.01 -14.31 25.31
N ARG A 513 14.89 -13.84 25.86
CA ARG A 513 14.85 -13.13 27.15
C ARG A 513 13.60 -13.53 27.93
N LYS A 514 13.75 -13.74 29.23
CA LYS A 514 12.65 -13.98 30.18
C LYS A 514 11.95 -12.64 30.54
N PRO A 515 10.72 -12.67 31.07
CA PRO A 515 10.04 -11.48 31.59
C PRO A 515 10.86 -10.79 32.68
N CYS A 516 10.90 -9.46 32.66
CA CYS A 516 11.46 -8.71 33.79
C CYS A 516 10.51 -8.83 34.98
N SER A 517 10.88 -9.63 35.99
CA SER A 517 10.24 -9.57 37.30
C SER A 517 10.61 -8.25 37.98
N LYS A 518 9.70 -7.68 38.78
CA LYS A 518 9.94 -6.42 39.51
C LYS A 518 11.25 -6.51 40.31
N GLY A 519 12.33 -5.92 39.80
CA GLY A 519 13.65 -5.90 40.42
C GLY A 519 14.63 -5.16 39.52
N TYR A 520 14.88 -3.89 39.83
CA TYR A 520 15.70 -2.98 39.04
C TYR A 520 17.17 -3.44 38.96
N GLY A 521 17.57 -4.00 37.81
CA GLY A 521 18.97 -4.06 37.37
C GLY A 521 19.27 -2.90 36.43
N VAL A 522 20.42 -2.24 36.57
CA VAL A 522 20.78 -0.96 35.92
C VAL A 522 20.74 -1.03 34.37
N GLY A 523 20.83 -2.23 33.76
CA GLY A 523 20.64 -2.44 32.32
C GLY A 523 19.19 -2.61 31.85
N ASP A 524 18.29 -3.07 32.73
CA ASP A 524 16.87 -3.34 32.43
C ASP A 524 15.98 -2.09 32.62
N VAL A 525 16.49 -1.07 33.32
CA VAL A 525 15.77 0.19 33.56
C VAL A 525 15.39 0.89 32.26
N PHE A 526 16.26 0.88 31.24
CA PHE A 526 15.98 1.58 29.99
C PHE A 526 14.89 0.91 29.14
N VAL A 527 14.78 -0.43 29.17
CA VAL A 527 13.77 -1.18 28.38
C VAL A 527 12.37 -1.02 28.98
N SER A 528 12.28 -1.07 30.31
CA SER A 528 11.04 -0.87 31.06
C SER A 528 10.49 0.55 30.90
N VAL A 529 11.37 1.57 30.92
CA VAL A 529 10.96 2.98 30.79
C VAL A 529 10.38 3.27 29.40
N THR A 530 10.94 2.72 28.32
CA THR A 530 10.36 2.87 26.97
C THR A 530 9.04 2.10 26.78
N TRP A 531 8.90 0.93 27.42
CA TRP A 531 7.67 0.13 27.37
C TRP A 531 6.52 0.80 28.12
N ALA A 532 6.79 1.36 29.31
CA ALA A 532 5.80 2.11 30.10
C ALA A 532 5.40 3.45 29.45
N ALA A 533 6.32 4.13 28.76
CA ALA A 533 6.05 5.43 28.13
C ALA A 533 5.15 5.37 26.88
N CYS A 534 4.96 4.20 26.27
CA CYS A 534 4.11 4.02 25.08
C CYS A 534 2.62 3.80 25.39
N HIS A 535 2.21 3.83 26.67
CA HIS A 535 0.85 3.50 27.08
C HIS A 535 0.08 4.73 27.60
N SER A 536 -1.17 4.88 27.15
CA SER A 536 -2.12 5.84 27.68
C SER A 536 -2.37 5.60 29.18
N PRO A 537 -2.53 6.65 30.01
CA PRO A 537 -2.79 6.47 31.43
C PRO A 537 -4.19 5.86 31.62
N GLY A 538 -4.25 4.59 32.04
CA GLY A 538 -5.51 3.91 32.38
C GLY A 538 -5.62 2.42 32.03
N CYS A 539 -4.73 1.87 31.20
CA CYS A 539 -4.72 0.43 30.90
C CYS A 539 -3.85 -0.37 31.89
N PRO A 540 -4.29 -1.55 32.39
CA PRO A 540 -3.44 -2.42 33.17
C PRO A 540 -2.24 -2.84 32.31
N LEU A 541 -1.02 -2.58 32.80
CA LEU A 541 0.23 -2.95 32.11
C LEU A 541 0.21 -4.45 31.80
N PRO A 542 0.26 -4.88 30.52
CA PRO A 542 0.39 -6.30 30.22
C PRO A 542 1.69 -6.81 30.82
N ARG A 543 1.64 -8.00 31.45
CA ARG A 543 2.84 -8.67 31.98
C ARG A 543 3.87 -8.79 30.85
N ASP A 544 5.13 -8.51 31.15
CA ASP A 544 6.21 -8.63 30.19
C ASP A 544 6.25 -10.06 29.60
N PRO A 545 6.32 -10.21 28.26
CA PRO A 545 6.39 -11.53 27.64
C PRO A 545 7.77 -12.17 27.79
N TYR A 546 7.80 -13.50 27.67
CA TYR A 546 8.99 -14.19 27.20
C TYR A 546 9.21 -13.85 25.73
N VAL A 547 10.42 -13.48 25.35
CA VAL A 547 10.74 -13.01 23.99
C VAL A 547 11.81 -13.89 23.37
N VAL A 548 11.61 -14.33 22.13
CA VAL A 548 12.62 -14.98 21.29
C VAL A 548 12.71 -14.20 19.98
N ALA A 549 13.68 -13.31 19.87
CA ALA A 549 13.85 -12.42 18.73
C ALA A 549 14.82 -12.99 17.68
N PHE A 550 14.47 -12.83 16.41
CA PHE A 550 15.23 -13.27 15.25
C PHE A 550 15.50 -12.10 14.30
N ARG A 551 16.76 -11.96 13.88
CA ARG A 551 17.19 -10.96 12.90
C ARG A 551 18.30 -11.52 12.03
N SER A 552 18.32 -11.14 10.75
CA SER A 552 19.42 -11.52 9.86
C SER A 552 20.71 -10.76 10.17
N VAL A 553 21.81 -11.50 10.21
CA VAL A 553 23.16 -10.96 10.38
C VAL A 553 24.07 -11.44 9.25
N THR A 554 25.08 -10.65 8.88
CA THR A 554 26.09 -11.09 7.90
C THR A 554 27.37 -11.50 8.59
N LEU A 555 27.90 -12.66 8.20
CA LEU A 555 29.14 -13.23 8.74
C LEU A 555 30.13 -13.46 7.60
N PRO A 556 31.41 -13.08 7.76
CA PRO A 556 32.46 -13.40 6.78
C PRO A 556 32.64 -14.92 6.57
N THR A 557 32.32 -15.73 7.58
CA THR A 557 32.42 -17.20 7.50
C THR A 557 31.29 -17.85 6.71
N HIS A 558 30.15 -17.14 6.52
CA HIS A 558 28.97 -17.63 5.80
C HIS A 558 28.52 -16.59 4.74
N PRO A 559 29.39 -16.27 3.75
CA PRO A 559 29.04 -15.35 2.67
C PRO A 559 27.92 -15.95 1.81
N ALA A 560 27.27 -15.11 1.01
CA ALA A 560 26.30 -15.59 0.03
C ALA A 560 26.98 -16.56 -0.94
N SER A 561 26.37 -17.73 -1.18
CA SER A 561 26.89 -18.75 -2.08
C SER A 561 26.08 -18.79 -3.37
N SER A 562 26.63 -19.34 -4.44
CA SER A 562 25.89 -19.54 -5.70
C SER A 562 24.79 -20.60 -5.60
N SER A 563 24.89 -21.50 -4.62
CA SER A 563 24.02 -22.66 -4.43
C SER A 563 22.69 -22.30 -3.76
N TYR A 564 22.66 -21.21 -2.99
CA TYR A 564 21.49 -20.73 -2.27
C TYR A 564 21.21 -19.27 -2.59
N THR A 565 19.93 -18.89 -2.55
CA THR A 565 19.56 -17.46 -2.59
C THR A 565 19.51 -16.95 -1.15
N ARG A 566 20.39 -16.00 -0.79
CA ARG A 566 20.43 -15.42 0.55
C ARG A 566 19.14 -14.66 0.85
N GLY A 567 18.36 -15.18 1.79
CA GLY A 567 17.20 -14.50 2.33
C GLY A 567 17.55 -13.65 3.54
N GLU A 568 16.72 -12.63 3.81
CA GLU A 568 16.89 -11.71 4.94
C GLU A 568 15.56 -11.47 5.65
N THR A 569 15.59 -11.46 6.98
CA THR A 569 14.50 -11.05 7.86
C THR A 569 14.94 -9.87 8.72
N LEU A 570 14.21 -8.77 8.65
CA LEU A 570 14.52 -7.53 9.36
C LEU A 570 14.32 -7.68 10.88
N CYS A 571 13.18 -8.25 11.25
CA CYS A 571 12.78 -8.50 12.62
C CYS A 571 11.68 -9.56 12.61
N SER A 572 11.85 -10.63 13.35
CA SER A 572 10.85 -11.67 13.53
C SER A 572 11.02 -12.34 14.89
N GLY A 573 10.10 -13.19 15.31
CA GLY A 573 10.27 -13.91 16.57
C GLY A 573 8.98 -14.23 17.29
N PHE A 574 9.14 -14.88 18.46
CA PHE A 574 8.03 -15.28 19.31
C PHE A 574 7.94 -14.39 20.54
N CYS A 575 6.71 -14.11 20.94
CA CYS A 575 6.37 -13.60 22.25
C CYS A 575 5.39 -14.57 22.92
N VAL A 576 5.66 -14.94 24.17
CA VAL A 576 4.82 -15.85 24.95
C VAL A 576 4.38 -15.17 26.23
N TRP A 577 3.06 -15.11 26.46
CA TRP A 577 2.46 -14.56 27.67
C TRP A 577 1.80 -15.67 28.50
N PRO A 578 2.01 -15.70 29.83
CA PRO A 578 1.27 -16.58 30.72
C PRO A 578 -0.16 -16.07 30.90
N GLU A 579 -1.16 -16.88 30.53
CA GLU A 579 -2.58 -16.60 30.76
C GLU A 579 -3.07 -17.31 32.05
N SER A 580 -2.60 -18.54 32.28
CA SER A 580 -2.74 -19.29 33.54
C SER A 580 -1.48 -20.12 33.82
N GLU A 581 -1.47 -20.96 34.85
CA GLU A 581 -0.32 -21.85 35.14
C GLU A 581 -0.08 -22.87 34.01
N GLU A 582 -1.14 -23.31 33.34
CA GLU A 582 -1.09 -24.35 32.30
C GLU A 582 -1.49 -23.82 30.91
N MET A 583 -1.77 -22.53 30.77
CA MET A 583 -2.17 -21.90 29.50
C MET A 583 -1.30 -20.70 29.17
N SER A 584 -0.88 -20.62 27.91
CA SER A 584 -0.07 -19.52 27.40
C SER A 584 -0.58 -19.02 26.07
N LYS A 585 -0.50 -17.70 25.86
CA LYS A 585 -0.66 -17.09 24.55
C LYS A 585 0.68 -17.10 23.82
N VAL A 586 0.73 -17.75 22.67
CA VAL A 586 1.91 -17.80 21.79
C VAL A 586 1.64 -16.94 20.58
N ALA A 587 2.52 -15.96 20.31
CA ALA A 587 2.44 -15.15 19.12
C ALA A 587 3.77 -15.13 18.35
N TYR A 588 3.72 -15.32 17.04
CA TYR A 588 4.84 -15.09 16.14
C TYR A 588 4.66 -13.78 15.40
N TYR A 589 5.73 -13.00 15.29
CA TYR A 589 5.77 -11.75 14.56
C TYR A 589 6.79 -11.84 13.42
N ASN A 590 6.48 -11.18 12.32
CA ASN A 590 7.41 -10.94 11.23
C ASN A 590 7.19 -9.53 10.69
N GLN A 591 8.23 -8.70 10.76
CA GLN A 591 8.17 -7.34 10.25
C GLN A 591 8.33 -7.29 8.74
N ALA A 592 9.39 -7.93 8.24
CA ALA A 592 9.71 -7.95 6.82
C ALA A 592 10.62 -9.13 6.49
N THR A 593 10.17 -9.97 5.56
CA THR A 593 11.01 -11.00 4.92
C THR A 593 10.71 -10.98 3.41
N PRO A 594 11.37 -10.10 2.63
CA PRO A 594 10.97 -9.83 1.24
C PRO A 594 10.95 -11.08 0.34
N GLY A 595 11.86 -12.03 0.58
CA GLY A 595 11.90 -13.31 -0.15
C GLY A 595 10.65 -14.18 0.00
N PHE A 596 9.81 -13.90 1.01
CA PHE A 596 8.56 -14.61 1.28
C PHE A 596 7.31 -13.76 1.04
N LEU A 597 7.41 -12.57 0.45
CA LEU A 597 6.27 -11.66 0.30
C LEU A 597 5.05 -12.34 -0.35
N ASN A 598 5.26 -13.09 -1.44
CA ASN A 598 4.20 -13.81 -2.14
C ASN A 598 3.52 -14.88 -1.24
N TYR A 599 4.31 -15.56 -0.41
CA TYR A 599 3.80 -16.54 0.55
C TYR A 599 2.97 -15.85 1.64
N VAL A 600 3.45 -14.72 2.16
CA VAL A 600 2.75 -13.91 3.17
C VAL A 600 1.42 -13.37 2.63
N THR A 601 1.42 -12.74 1.45
CA THR A 601 0.21 -12.14 0.88
C THR A 601 -0.84 -13.21 0.54
N THR A 602 -0.44 -14.39 0.08
CA THR A 602 -1.36 -15.51 -0.18
C THR A 602 -2.11 -15.94 1.09
N ASN A 603 -1.40 -16.06 2.21
CA ASN A 603 -1.99 -16.50 3.48
C ASN A 603 -2.84 -15.40 4.14
N VAL A 604 -2.33 -14.17 4.18
CA VAL A 604 -3.03 -13.03 4.81
C VAL A 604 -4.36 -12.74 4.13
N VAL A 605 -4.44 -12.95 2.81
CA VAL A 605 -5.66 -12.71 2.03
C VAL A 605 -6.59 -13.94 2.00
N GLY A 606 -6.18 -15.05 2.60
CA GLY A 606 -7.02 -16.24 2.77
C GLY A 606 -7.07 -17.18 1.55
N LEU A 607 -6.16 -17.01 0.59
CA LEU A 607 -6.03 -17.92 -0.56
C LEU A 607 -5.22 -19.18 -0.23
N SER A 608 -4.61 -19.23 0.95
CA SER A 608 -3.95 -20.42 1.52
C SER A 608 -4.21 -20.48 3.02
N SER A 609 -4.23 -21.69 3.56
CA SER A 609 -4.32 -22.00 4.99
C SER A 609 -2.97 -22.43 5.59
N SER A 610 -1.86 -22.30 4.85
CA SER A 610 -0.55 -22.82 5.28
C SER A 610 -0.02 -22.17 6.57
N PHE A 611 -0.34 -20.90 6.84
CA PHE A 611 -0.06 -20.27 8.14
C PHE A 611 -0.76 -20.99 9.29
N CYS A 612 -2.06 -21.30 9.14
CA CYS A 612 -2.85 -22.04 10.13
C CYS A 612 -2.29 -23.45 10.32
N ALA A 613 -2.04 -24.18 9.23
CA ALA A 613 -1.49 -25.54 9.29
C ALA A 613 -0.12 -25.61 9.99
N THR A 614 0.74 -24.61 9.77
CA THR A 614 2.06 -24.51 10.43
C THR A 614 1.90 -24.22 11.93
N PHE A 615 0.96 -23.35 12.30
CA PHE A 615 0.68 -23.03 13.70
C PHE A 615 -0.01 -24.18 14.44
N GLU A 616 -0.89 -24.94 13.79
CA GLU A 616 -1.46 -26.18 14.33
C GLU A 616 -0.38 -27.25 14.54
N ALA A 617 0.59 -27.36 13.62
CA ALA A 617 1.75 -28.24 13.80
C ALA A 617 2.62 -27.79 14.98
N CYS A 618 2.80 -26.47 15.16
CA CYS A 618 3.45 -25.90 16.34
C CYS A 618 2.71 -26.23 17.64
N GLU A 619 1.37 -26.09 17.68
CA GLU A 619 0.56 -26.46 18.85
C GLU A 619 0.77 -27.94 19.20
N LYS A 620 0.68 -28.83 18.21
CA LYS A 620 0.92 -30.28 18.38
C LYS A 620 2.33 -30.58 18.88
N PHE A 621 3.34 -29.87 18.37
CA PHE A 621 4.72 -29.99 18.83
C PHE A 621 4.87 -29.57 20.29
N LEU A 622 4.31 -28.41 20.68
CA LEU A 622 4.38 -27.94 22.05
C LEU A 622 3.69 -28.90 23.02
N LEU A 623 2.50 -29.40 22.67
CA LEU A 623 1.76 -30.35 23.50
C LEU A 623 2.47 -31.70 23.63
N LYS A 624 3.07 -32.21 22.55
CA LYS A 624 3.80 -33.48 22.54
C LYS A 624 5.05 -33.44 23.43
N ASN A 625 5.72 -32.28 23.52
CA ASN A 625 6.98 -32.12 24.24
C ASN A 625 6.80 -31.38 25.58
N LYS A 626 5.57 -31.22 26.08
CA LYS A 626 5.32 -30.47 27.32
C LYS A 626 6.02 -31.11 28.54
N ASP A 627 6.14 -32.44 28.52
CA ASP A 627 6.68 -33.23 29.64
C ASP A 627 8.20 -33.50 29.51
N ASP A 628 8.77 -33.38 28.31
CA ASP A 628 10.20 -33.60 28.03
C ASP A 628 11.11 -32.62 28.80
N LEU A 629 10.58 -31.47 29.21
CA LEU A 629 11.29 -30.43 29.94
C LEU A 629 11.25 -30.57 31.46
N ILE A 630 10.42 -31.47 32.00
CA ILE A 630 10.35 -31.73 33.46
C ILE A 630 11.67 -32.36 33.96
N THR A 631 12.50 -32.89 33.05
CA THR A 631 13.79 -33.52 33.39
C THR A 631 15.02 -32.61 33.18
N GLN A 632 14.86 -31.41 32.60
CA GLN A 632 15.98 -30.50 32.26
C GLN A 632 15.88 -29.09 32.89
N LEU A 633 14.71 -28.70 33.40
CA LEU A 633 14.51 -27.51 34.24
C LEU A 633 14.70 -27.86 35.71
#